data_AF-A0A3C0TKG2-F1
#
_entry.id   AF-A0A3C0TKG2-F1
#
_cell.length_a   1.000
_cell.length_b   1.000
_cell.length_c   1.000
_cell.angle_alpha   90.00
_cell.angle_beta   90.00
_cell.angle_gamma   90.00
#
_symmetry.space_group_name_H-M   'P 1'
#
loop_
_entity.id
_entity.type
_entity.pdbx_description
1 polymer ?
#
loop_
_entity_poly.entity_id
_entity_poly.type
_entity_poly.pdbx_seq_one_letter_code
_entity_poly.pdbx_strand_id
1 'polypeptide(L)'
;MQRLNGLSVATRSCLKKEKGEDAMNCWDFMKCDEAIYNQCPAHPDKGLDCWKITGTKCGKGVVEKATAMEKLEFCRRCDYYGKYAHKF
;
A
#
# COMPACT_ATOMS: atom_id res chain seq x y z
N MET A 1 -19.33 46.41 36.61
CA MET A 1 -17.89 46.56 36.32
C MET A 1 -17.20 45.23 36.59
N GLN A 2 -16.63 44.65 35.53
CA GLN A 2 -15.52 43.69 35.44
C GLN A 2 -15.45 42.50 36.42
N ARG A 3 -15.45 41.28 35.87
CA ARG A 3 -14.29 40.36 35.91
C ARG A 3 -14.35 39.39 34.71
N LEU A 4 -13.45 39.60 33.75
CA LEU A 4 -13.08 38.60 32.74
C LEU A 4 -12.11 37.61 33.41
N ASN A 5 -12.44 36.33 33.36
CA ASN A 5 -11.52 35.19 33.53
C ASN A 5 -11.95 34.20 32.43
N GLY A 6 -11.18 33.85 31.40
CA GLY A 6 -9.75 33.63 31.38
C GLY A 6 -9.49 32.23 31.95
N LEU A 7 -8.97 31.32 31.10
CA LEU A 7 -8.78 29.86 31.26
C LEU A 7 -9.99 29.03 30.77
N SER A 8 -9.88 27.99 29.94
CA SER A 8 -8.74 27.13 29.65
C SER A 8 -8.93 26.43 28.30
N VAL A 9 -7.92 26.54 27.44
CA VAL A 9 -7.39 25.49 26.54
C VAL A 9 -8.40 24.50 25.95
N ALA A 10 -8.87 24.77 24.73
CA ALA A 10 -9.35 23.73 23.84
C ALA A 10 -8.14 22.94 23.29
N THR A 11 -7.67 21.96 24.06
CA THR A 11 -6.85 20.86 23.53
C THR A 11 -7.72 19.62 23.40
N ARG A 12 -7.36 18.79 22.41
CA ARG A 12 -8.03 17.58 21.86
C ARG A 12 -8.89 17.94 20.64
N SER A 13 -8.68 17.40 19.45
CA SER A 13 -7.90 16.24 19.05
C SER A 13 -7.57 16.33 17.55
N CYS A 14 -6.32 16.02 17.25
CA CYS A 14 -5.93 15.01 16.27
C CYS A 14 -6.95 14.65 15.17
N LEU A 15 -6.62 15.09 13.96
CA LEU A 15 -6.55 14.26 12.76
C LEU A 15 -7.70 13.25 12.57
N LYS A 16 -8.71 13.64 11.81
CA LYS A 16 -9.38 12.70 10.92
C LYS A 16 -9.15 13.16 9.50
N LYS A 17 -8.00 12.74 8.94
CA LYS A 17 -7.87 12.66 7.49
C LYS A 17 -8.84 11.58 7.05
N GLU A 18 -9.96 12.00 6.50
CA GLU A 18 -10.83 11.13 5.70
C GLU A 18 -10.03 10.79 4.44
N LYS A 19 -9.24 9.72 4.51
CA LYS A 19 -8.41 9.24 3.42
C LYS A 19 -9.34 8.47 2.47
N GLY A 20 -9.88 9.20 1.51
CA GLY A 20 -10.71 8.65 0.44
C GLY A 20 -9.93 7.65 -0.41
N GLU A 21 -10.63 6.57 -0.73
CA GLU A 21 -10.37 5.59 -1.77
C GLU A 21 -9.11 4.72 -1.58
N ASP A 22 -9.38 3.53 -1.03
CA ASP A 22 -8.48 2.44 -0.68
C ASP A 22 -7.58 1.98 -1.83
N ALA A 23 -6.48 2.70 -2.05
CA ALA A 23 -5.30 2.15 -2.69
C ALA A 23 -4.65 1.13 -1.74
N MET A 24 -5.32 -0.02 -1.55
CA MET A 24 -4.78 -1.15 -0.80
C MET A 24 -3.52 -1.64 -1.48
N ASN A 25 -2.47 -1.97 -0.72
CA ASN A 25 -1.26 -2.52 -1.31
C ASN A 25 -1.49 -3.95 -1.80
N CYS A 26 -0.58 -4.43 -2.66
CA CYS A 26 -0.68 -5.79 -3.18
C CYS A 26 -0.64 -6.84 -2.07
N TRP A 27 0.11 -6.62 -0.99
CA TRP A 27 0.19 -7.54 0.15
C TRP A 27 -1.06 -7.54 1.02
N ASP A 28 -1.73 -6.39 1.16
CA ASP A 28 -3.02 -6.28 1.87
C ASP A 28 -4.11 -7.03 1.08
N PHE A 29 -4.16 -6.84 -0.24
CA PHE A 29 -5.12 -7.51 -1.11
C PHE A 29 -4.88 -9.03 -1.19
N MET A 30 -3.61 -9.45 -1.32
CA MET A 30 -3.24 -10.87 -1.44
C MET A 30 -3.14 -11.59 -0.08
N LYS A 31 -3.27 -10.85 1.03
CA LYS A 31 -3.08 -11.34 2.40
C LYS A 31 -1.75 -12.10 2.54
N CYS A 32 -0.66 -11.44 2.18
CA CYS A 32 0.69 -11.99 2.34
C CYS A 32 1.13 -11.93 3.81
N ASP A 33 1.84 -12.96 4.28
CA ASP A 33 2.51 -12.93 5.58
C ASP A 33 3.61 -11.87 5.64
N GLU A 34 3.86 -11.36 6.86
CA GLU A 34 4.88 -10.34 7.11
C GLU A 34 6.27 -10.76 6.71
N ALA A 35 6.60 -12.04 6.90
CA ALA A 35 7.89 -12.59 6.47
C ALA A 35 8.11 -12.46 4.95
N ILE A 36 7.04 -12.47 4.16
CA ILE A 36 7.11 -12.45 2.69
C ILE A 36 7.15 -11.01 2.18
N TYR A 37 6.23 -10.15 2.62
CA TYR A 37 6.18 -8.79 2.09
C TYR A 37 7.35 -7.93 2.59
N ASN A 38 7.90 -8.20 3.79
CA ASN A 38 9.12 -7.51 4.26
C ASN A 38 10.36 -7.85 3.42
N GLN A 39 10.37 -9.01 2.76
CA GLN A 39 11.43 -9.39 1.82
C GLN A 39 11.18 -8.86 0.40
N CYS A 40 10.04 -8.19 0.17
CA CYS A 40 9.64 -7.76 -1.15
C CYS A 40 10.19 -6.34 -1.40
N PRO A 41 10.97 -6.10 -2.47
CA PRO A 41 11.56 -4.79 -2.77
C PRO A 41 10.52 -3.71 -3.10
N ALA A 42 9.25 -4.08 -3.23
CA ALA A 42 8.13 -3.16 -3.43
C ALA A 42 7.52 -2.62 -2.12
N HIS A 43 7.87 -3.19 -0.97
CA HIS A 43 7.42 -2.69 0.33
C HIS A 43 8.28 -1.49 0.76
N PRO A 44 7.74 -0.43 1.41
CA PRO A 44 6.36 -0.23 1.90
C PRO A 44 5.45 0.62 1.00
N ASP A 45 5.98 1.40 0.05
CA ASP A 45 5.19 2.40 -0.70
C ASP A 45 4.94 2.03 -2.17
N LYS A 46 5.53 0.95 -2.66
CA LYS A 46 5.47 0.56 -4.08
C LYS A 46 4.53 -0.62 -4.34
N GLY A 47 3.54 -0.82 -3.48
CA GLY A 47 2.53 -1.87 -3.65
C GLY A 47 1.72 -1.75 -4.94
N LEU A 48 1.33 -0.52 -5.33
CA LEU A 48 0.57 -0.23 -6.55
C LEU A 48 1.43 -0.35 -7.82
N ASP A 49 2.65 0.18 -7.76
CA ASP A 49 3.63 0.15 -8.85
C ASP A 49 4.49 -1.12 -8.84
N CYS A 50 4.06 -2.18 -8.12
CA CYS A 50 4.91 -3.34 -7.93
C CYS A 50 5.41 -3.86 -9.27
N TRP A 51 4.59 -3.87 -10.32
CA TRP A 51 4.91 -4.28 -11.70
C TRP A 51 6.12 -3.60 -12.34
N LYS A 52 6.53 -2.41 -11.88
CA LYS A 52 7.74 -1.70 -12.37
C LYS A 52 9.05 -2.19 -11.72
N ILE A 53 8.95 -2.87 -10.57
CA ILE A 53 10.12 -3.30 -9.78
C ILE A 53 10.45 -4.75 -10.12
N THR A 54 11.68 -5.08 -10.49
CA THR A 54 12.11 -6.47 -10.67
C THR A 54 12.50 -7.12 -9.33
N GLY A 55 12.52 -8.45 -9.26
CA GLY A 55 12.84 -9.20 -8.03
C GLY A 55 11.73 -9.21 -6.98
N THR A 56 10.50 -8.84 -7.33
CA THR A 56 9.39 -8.92 -6.38
C THR A 56 8.95 -10.36 -6.16
N LYS A 57 8.63 -10.66 -4.91
CA LYS A 57 8.04 -11.92 -4.46
C LYS A 57 6.52 -11.87 -4.60
N CYS A 58 6.00 -12.32 -5.74
CA CYS A 58 4.58 -12.35 -6.05
C CYS A 58 3.92 -13.66 -5.56
N GLY A 59 2.59 -13.62 -5.33
CA GLY A 59 1.81 -14.80 -4.96
C GLY A 59 2.18 -15.39 -3.60
N LYS A 60 2.27 -14.56 -2.55
CA LYS A 60 2.69 -14.97 -1.20
C LYS A 60 4.11 -15.54 -1.12
N GLY A 61 5.00 -15.06 -1.99
CA GLY A 61 6.42 -15.44 -1.95
C GLY A 61 6.75 -16.72 -2.69
N VAL A 62 5.77 -17.31 -3.37
CA VAL A 62 5.94 -18.51 -4.19
C VAL A 62 6.75 -18.20 -5.46
N VAL A 63 6.65 -16.97 -5.98
CA VAL A 63 7.24 -16.63 -7.28
C VAL A 63 8.12 -15.38 -7.17
N GLU A 64 9.43 -15.59 -7.27
CA GLU A 64 10.37 -14.49 -7.49
C GLU A 64 10.43 -14.19 -8.99
N LYS A 65 10.15 -12.94 -9.36
CA LYS A 65 10.20 -12.51 -10.76
C LYS A 65 11.45 -11.70 -11.02
N ALA A 66 12.49 -12.36 -11.55
CA ALA A 66 13.78 -11.75 -11.83
C ALA A 66 13.73 -10.77 -13.02
N THR A 67 12.96 -11.09 -14.08
CA THR A 67 12.88 -10.25 -15.29
C THR A 67 11.57 -9.48 -15.42
N ALA A 68 11.62 -8.33 -16.08
CA ALA A 68 10.46 -7.49 -16.34
C ALA A 68 9.42 -8.18 -17.26
N MET A 69 9.86 -9.00 -18.22
CA MET A 69 8.95 -9.70 -19.15
C MET A 69 8.13 -10.77 -18.44
N GLU A 70 8.77 -11.67 -17.68
CA GLU A 70 8.07 -12.68 -16.88
C GLU A 70 7.11 -12.04 -15.87
N LYS A 71 7.49 -10.85 -15.38
CA LYS A 71 6.64 -10.09 -14.48
C LYS A 71 5.41 -9.53 -15.18
N LEU A 72 5.55 -8.93 -16.36
CA LEU A 72 4.41 -8.41 -17.13
C LEU A 72 3.41 -9.52 -17.49
N GLU A 73 3.90 -10.69 -17.91
CA GLU A 73 3.05 -11.86 -18.18
C GLU A 73 2.33 -12.38 -16.95
N PHE A 74 2.98 -12.32 -15.78
CA PHE A 74 2.36 -12.68 -14.52
C PHE A 74 1.37 -11.63 -14.03
N CYS A 75 1.73 -10.34 -14.13
CA CYS A 75 0.88 -9.22 -13.78
C CYS A 75 -0.40 -9.20 -14.60
N ARG A 76 -0.36 -9.57 -15.89
CA ARG A 76 -1.58 -9.77 -16.71
C ARG A 76 -2.55 -10.80 -16.13
N ARG A 77 -2.06 -11.78 -15.37
CA ARG A 77 -2.86 -12.80 -14.69
C ARG A 77 -3.13 -12.49 -13.22
N CYS A 78 -2.65 -11.35 -12.72
CA CYS A 78 -2.79 -10.97 -11.32
C CYS A 78 -4.05 -10.14 -11.11
N ASP A 79 -4.95 -10.60 -10.25
CA ASP A 79 -6.21 -9.89 -9.93
C ASP A 79 -5.97 -8.48 -9.40
N TYR A 80 -4.91 -8.29 -8.61
CA TYR A 80 -4.52 -7.00 -8.09
C TYR A 80 -4.13 -6.02 -9.21
N TYR A 81 -3.35 -6.50 -10.19
CA TYR A 81 -2.91 -5.67 -11.30
C TYR A 81 -4.10 -5.20 -12.13
N GLY A 82 -5.05 -6.08 -12.44
CA GLY A 82 -6.27 -5.72 -13.17
C GLY A 82 -7.19 -4.76 -12.42
N LYS A 83 -7.29 -4.87 -11.09
CA LYS A 83 -8.19 -4.04 -10.28
C LYS A 83 -7.61 -2.67 -9.90
N TYR A 84 -6.31 -2.60 -9.58
CA TYR A 84 -5.69 -1.41 -8.99
C TYR A 84 -4.61 -0.79 -9.87
N ALA A 85 -3.79 -1.59 -10.56
CA ALA A 85 -2.59 -1.08 -11.25
C ALA A 85 -2.78 -0.80 -12.75
N HIS A 86 -3.74 -1.42 -13.43
CA HIS A 86 -4.06 -1.22 -14.84
C HIS A 86 -4.82 0.10 -15.11
N LYS A 87 -5.25 0.83 -14.07
CA LYS A 87 -6.14 1.98 -14.20
C LYS A 87 -5.45 3.31 -14.57
N PHE A 88 -4.20 3.27 -15.05
CA PHE A 88 -3.39 4.44 -15.39
C PHE A 88 -2.97 4.45 -16.86
#